data_AF-A0A4Q0QJU4-F1
#
_entry.id   AF-A0A4Q0QJU4-F1
#
_cell.length_a   1.000
_cell.length_b   1.000
_cell.length_c   1.000
_cell.angle_alpha   90.00
_cell.angle_beta   90.00
_cell.angle_gamma   90.00
#
_symmetry.space_group_name_H-M   'P 1'
#
loop_
_entity.id
_entity.type
_entity.pdbx_description
1 polymer ?
#
loop_
_entity_poly.entity_id
_entity_poly.type
_entity_poly.pdbx_seq_one_letter_code
_entity_poly.pdbx_strand_id
1 'polypeptide(L)' 'MTTLYDGFDIESFEAGKGLWHARIRRADFSPVAIDGVLFPAMEVGFAWPDRDAAIADAKHHIDRFRRRAR' A
#
# COMPACT_ATOMS: atom_id res chain seq x y z
N MET A 1 -2.55 10.70 -5.48
CA MET A 1 -1.79 10.40 -6.73
C MET A 1 -1.46 8.92 -6.72
N THR A 2 -1.61 8.20 -7.84
CA THR A 2 -1.43 6.74 -7.89
C THR A 2 -0.13 6.36 -8.57
N THR A 3 0.63 5.43 -8.01
CA THR A 3 1.90 4.94 -8.55
C THR A 3 1.87 3.41 -8.62
N LEU A 4 2.22 2.85 -9.79
CA LEU A 4 2.35 1.41 -9.98
C LEU A 4 3.69 0.93 -9.41
N TYR A 5 3.66 -0.10 -8.56
CA TYR A 5 4.83 -0.73 -7.99
C TYR A 5 4.61 -2.24 -7.86
N ASP A 6 5.39 -3.01 -8.60
CA ASP A 6 5.41 -4.47 -8.50
C ASP A 6 4.03 -5.17 -8.61
N GLY A 7 3.19 -4.69 -9.53
CA GLY A 7 1.85 -5.21 -9.72
C GLY A 7 0.83 -4.72 -8.69
N PHE A 8 1.18 -3.71 -7.88
CA PHE A 8 0.25 -2.99 -7.00
C PHE A 8 0.13 -1.52 -7.41
N ASP A 9 -1.08 -1.01 -7.34
CA ASP A 9 -1.35 0.43 -7.34
C ASP A 9 -1.23 0.97 -5.92
N ILE A 10 -0.39 1.99 -5.74
CA ILE A 10 -0.21 2.73 -4.49
C ILE A 10 -0.87 4.10 -4.65
N GLU A 11 -2.00 4.31 -3.97
CA GLU A 11 -2.69 5.59 -3.88
C GLU A 11 -2.22 6.34 -2.62
N SER A 12 -1.57 7.49 -2.78
CA SER A 12 -1.24 8.37 -1.66
C SER A 12 -2.29 9.47 -1.48
N PHE A 13 -2.69 9.71 -0.22
CA PHE A 13 -3.69 10.70 0.15
C PHE A 13 -3.44 11.26 1.56
N GLU A 14 -3.94 12.47 1.80
CA GLU A 14 -3.87 13.14 3.10
C GLU A 14 -5.20 12.96 3.84
N ALA A 15 -5.15 12.54 5.11
CA ALA A 15 -6.32 12.37 5.98
C ALA A 15 -6.09 13.09 7.31
N GLY A 16 -6.37 14.39 7.32
CA GLY A 16 -5.97 15.30 8.39
C GLY A 16 -4.67 16.03 8.04
N LYS A 17 -4.47 17.21 8.63
CA LYS A 17 -3.39 18.11 8.21
C LYS A 17 -2.02 17.53 8.52
N GLY A 18 -1.21 17.31 7.48
CA GLY A 18 0.12 16.73 7.58
C GLY A 18 0.14 15.23 7.89
N LEU A 19 -0.99 14.54 7.72
CA LEU A 19 -1.12 13.11 7.98
C LEU A 19 -1.33 12.39 6.65
N TRP A 20 -0.23 11.84 6.13
CA TRP A 20 -0.22 11.16 4.84
C TRP A 20 -0.36 9.66 4.99
N HIS A 21 -1.17 9.08 4.11
CA HIS A 21 -1.49 7.67 4.08
C HIS A 21 -1.26 7.12 2.66
N ALA A 22 -1.05 5.80 2.58
CA ALA A 22 -1.01 5.09 1.33
C ALA A 22 -2.01 3.92 1.36
N ARG A 23 -2.80 3.79 0.29
CA ARG A 23 -3.62 2.62 0.05
C ARG A 23 -2.98 1.80 -1.06
N ILE A 24 -2.89 0.49 -0.85
CA ILE A 24 -2.40 -0.43 -1.86
C ILE A 24 -3.51 -1.34 -2.36
N ARG A 25 -3.51 -1.60 -3.67
CA ARG A 25 -4.40 -2.54 -4.37
C ARG A 25 -3.59 -3.31 -5.40
N ARG A 26 -3.99 -4.52 -5.77
CA ARG A 26 -3.39 -5.16 -6.94
C ARG A 26 -3.83 -4.44 -8.20
N ALA A 27 -2.90 -4.21 -9.12
CA ALA A 27 -3.15 -3.55 -10.39
C ALA A 27 -4.01 -4.41 -11.34
N ASP A 28 -4.01 -5.73 -11.14
CA ASP A 28 -4.87 -6.67 -11.87
C ASP A 28 -6.26 -6.84 -11.23
N PHE A 29 -6.59 -6.02 -10.22
CA PHE A 29 -7.82 -6.09 -9.42
C PHE A 29 -8.04 -7.40 -8.67
N SER A 30 -7.05 -8.30 -8.61
CA SER A 30 -7.11 -9.46 -7.73
C SER A 30 -7.05 -9.03 -6.25
N PRO A 31 -7.63 -9.80 -5.32
CA PRO A 31 -7.51 -9.48 -3.91
C PRO A 31 -6.07 -9.60 -3.41
N VAL A 32 -5.70 -8.75 -2.45
CA VAL A 32 -4.48 -8.91 -1.66
C VAL A 32 -4.72 -9.99 -0.61
N ALA A 33 -3.90 -11.05 -0.62
CA ALA A 33 -3.95 -12.11 0.38
C ALA A 33 -3.05 -11.77 1.58
N ILE A 34 -3.61 -11.74 2.78
CA ILE A 34 -2.90 -11.53 4.04
C ILE A 34 -3.26 -12.69 4.95
N ASP A 35 -2.28 -13.51 5.31
CA ASP A 35 -2.47 -14.70 6.17
C ASP A 35 -3.64 -15.60 5.70
N GLY A 36 -3.84 -15.72 4.39
CA GLY A 36 -4.90 -16.51 3.76
C GLY A 36 -6.26 -15.81 3.62
N VAL A 37 -6.41 -14.59 4.14
CA VAL A 37 -7.62 -13.77 4.01
C VAL A 37 -7.48 -12.83 2.82
N LEU A 38 -8.53 -12.74 2.00
CA LEU A 38 -8.56 -11.91 0.79
C LEU A 38 -9.16 -10.54 1.06
N PHE A 39 -8.41 -9.49 0.74
CA PHE A 39 -8.85 -8.10 0.85
C PHE A 39 -8.88 -7.44 -0.52
N PRO A 40 -9.98 -6.73 -0.89
CA PRO A 40 -10.06 -6.02 -2.18
C PRO A 40 -9.07 -4.84 -2.24
N ALA A 41 -8.69 -4.30 -1.09
CA ALA A 41 -7.69 -3.26 -0.92
C ALA A 41 -7.12 -3.34 0.49
N MET A 42 -5.88 -2.93 0.69
CA MET A 42 -5.31 -2.73 2.01
C MET A 42 -4.90 -1.27 2.19
N GLU A 43 -5.33 -0.67 3.29
CA GLU A 43 -4.82 0.63 3.71
C GLU A 43 -3.56 0.42 4.54
N VAL A 44 -2.42 0.91 4.04
CA VAL A 44 -1.14 0.92 4.74
C VAL A 44 -0.97 2.33 5.28
N GLY A 45 -1.50 2.54 6.48
CA GLY A 45 -1.77 3.89 6.95
C GLY A 45 -1.44 4.08 8.41
N PHE A 46 -0.16 4.02 8.79
CA PHE A 46 0.30 4.94 9.81
C PHE A 46 0.34 6.34 9.20
N ALA A 47 0.08 7.38 10.01
CA ALA A 47 0.14 8.75 9.52
C ALA A 47 1.60 9.18 9.37
N TRP A 48 2.00 9.40 8.12
CA TRP A 48 3.35 9.84 7.78
C TRP A 48 3.42 11.37 7.64
N PRO A 49 4.59 11.98 7.90
CA PRO A 49 4.74 13.44 7.84
C PRO A 49 4.64 14.00 6.42
N ASP A 50 4.89 13.18 5.40
CA ASP A 50 4.78 13.55 4.00
C ASP A 50 4.35 12.37 3.12
N ARG A 51 3.95 12.72 1.90
CA ARG A 51 3.48 11.79 0.88
C ARG A 51 4.51 10.71 0.53
N ASP A 52 5.77 11.10 0.42
CA ASP A 52 6.80 10.22 -0.13
C ASP A 52 7.21 9.17 0.90
N ALA A 53 7.19 9.52 2.20
CA ALA A 53 7.30 8.59 3.32
C ALA A 53 6.16 7.54 3.32
N ALA A 54 4.91 7.97 3.07
CA ALA A 54 3.79 7.03 2.95
C ALA A 54 3.95 6.06 1.77
N ILE A 55 4.44 6.55 0.62
CA ILE A 55 4.72 5.70 -0.54
C ILE A 55 5.88 4.73 -0.24
N ALA A 56 6.94 5.18 0.44
CA ALA A 56 8.09 4.34 0.78
C ALA A 56 7.70 3.19 1.72
N ASP A 57 6.87 3.46 2.73
CA ASP A 57 6.37 2.44 3.64
C ASP A 57 5.45 1.42 2.93
N ALA A 58 4.59 1.90 2.02
CA ALA A 58 3.76 1.02 1.18
C ALA A 58 4.62 0.06 0.32
N LYS A 59 5.70 0.56 -0.29
CA LYS A 59 6.66 -0.27 -1.03
C LYS A 59 7.31 -1.32 -0.14
N HIS A 60 7.75 -0.95 1.07
CA HIS A 60 8.31 -1.89 2.04
C HIS A 60 7.32 -3.02 2.36
N HIS A 61 6.05 -2.69 2.59
CA HIS A 61 5.00 -3.68 2.83
C HIS A 61 4.83 -4.64 1.65
N ILE A 62 4.81 -4.13 0.42
CA ILE A 62 4.74 -4.95 -0.80
C ILE A 62 5.93 -5.92 -0.89
N ASP A 63 7.15 -5.44 -0.64
CA ASP A 63 8.36 -6.28 -0.64
C ASP A 63 8.28 -7.39 0.42
N ARG A 64 7.66 -7.11 1.57
CA ARG A 64 7.43 -8.12 2.62
C ARG A 64 6.43 -9.20 2.19
N PHE A 65 5.38 -8.87 1.44
CA PHE A 65 4.45 -9.87 0.91
C PHE A 65 5.15 -10.84 -0.04
N ARG A 66 6.01 -10.34 -0.94
CA ARG A 66 6.78 -11.22 -1.83
C ARG A 66 7.65 -12.22 -1.08
N ARG A 67 8.34 -11.76 -0.03
CA ARG A 67 9.23 -12.61 0.76
C ARG A 67 8.49 -13.74 1.48
N ARG A 68 7.20 -13.59 1.76
CA ARG A 68 6.36 -14.59 2.43
C ARG A 68 5.65 -15.54 1.46
N ALA A 69 5.50 -15.16 0.20
CA ALA A 69 4.84 -15.96 -0.82
C ALA A 69 5.79 -16.98 -1.51
N ARG A 70 7.03 -17.11 -1.03
CA ARG A 70 8.08 -17.95 -1.61
C ARG A 70 8.45 -19.10 -0.70
#